data_AF-A0A8T6SJQ3-F1
#
_entry.id   AF-A0A8T6SJQ3-F1
#
_cell.length_a   1.000
_cell.length_b   1.000
_cell.length_c   1.000
_cell.angle_alpha   90.00
_cell.angle_beta   90.00
_cell.angle_gamma   90.00
#
_symmetry.space_group_name_H-M   'P 1'
#
loop_
_entity.id
_entity.type
_entity.pdbx_description
1 polymer ?
#
loop_
_entity_poly.entity_id
_entity_poly.type
_entity_poly.pdbx_seq_one_letter_code
_entity_poly.pdbx_strand_id
1 'polypeptide(L)' 'SERIRTLYGDFLMQDDGVLTDNLDRTANIIVPDVGAANGIIHVIDAVVLPYLPS' A
#
# COMPACT_ATOMS: atom_id res chain seq x y z
N SER A 1 -11.74 -3.68 5.69
CA SER A 1 -10.49 -4.23 5.12
C SER A 1 -10.68 -4.70 3.68
N GLU A 2 -9.90 -4.16 2.75
CA GLU A 2 -9.81 -4.55 1.35
C GLU A 2 -8.48 -5.27 1.08
N ARG A 3 -8.48 -6.18 0.09
CA ARG A 3 -7.28 -6.87 -0.40
C ARG A 3 -6.87 -6.31 -1.74
N ILE A 4 -5.77 -5.57 -1.78
CA ILE A 4 -5.25 -4.95 -2.99
C ILE A 4 -4.22 -5.90 -3.60
N ARG A 5 -4.44 -6.35 -4.85
CA ARG A 5 -3.43 -7.09 -5.60
C ARG A 5 -2.40 -6.12 -6.16
N THR A 6 -1.13 -6.37 -5.87
CA THR A 6 0.01 -5.63 -6.42
C THR A 6 0.41 -6.18 -7.78
N LEU A 7 1.12 -5.36 -8.58
CA LEU A 7 1.68 -5.82 -9.86
C LEU A 7 2.78 -6.89 -9.71
N TYR A 8 3.43 -6.94 -8.54
CA TYR A 8 4.41 -7.99 -8.22
C TYR A 8 3.74 -9.35 -7.97
N GLY A 9 2.40 -9.41 -7.89
CA GLY A 9 1.61 -10.63 -7.76
C GLY A 9 1.10 -10.88 -6.34
N ASP A 10 1.73 -10.26 -5.34
CA ASP A 10 1.34 -10.32 -3.93
C ASP A 10 0.22 -9.33 -3.56
N PHE A 11 -0.16 -9.27 -2.30
CA PHE A 11 -1.26 -8.45 -1.80
C PHE A 11 -0.82 -7.45 -0.73
N LEU A 12 -1.57 -6.35 -0.62
CA LEU A 12 -1.60 -5.50 0.56
C LEU A 12 -3.00 -5.58 1.18
N MET A 13 -3.07 -5.56 2.51
CA MET A 13 -4.33 -5.33 3.21
C MET A 13 -4.50 -3.83 3.40
N GLN A 14 -5.66 -3.29 3.07
CA GLN A 14 -6.01 -1.91 3.38
C GLN A 14 -7.15 -1.88 4.38
N ASP A 15 -7.03 -1.14 5.48
CA ASP A 15 -8.12 -0.87 6.40
C ASP A 15 -8.00 0.53 6.98
N ASP A 16 -9.07 1.32 6.90
CA ASP A 16 -9.15 2.69 7.44
C ASP A 16 -7.92 3.58 7.13
N GLY A 17 -7.47 3.57 5.86
CA GLY A 17 -6.31 4.35 5.43
C GLY A 17 -4.94 3.79 5.82
N VAL A 18 -4.90 2.62 6.46
CA VAL A 18 -3.66 1.90 6.78
C VAL A 18 -3.45 0.77 5.78
N LEU A 19 -2.24 0.67 5.24
CA LEU A 19 -1.78 -0.47 4.46
C LEU A 19 -0.95 -1.39 5.35
N THR A 20 -1.24 -2.69 5.32
CA THR A 20 -0.41 -3.74 5.93
C THR A 20 0.22 -4.60 4.84
N ASP A 21 1.53 -4.76 4.89
CA ASP A 21 2.30 -5.56 3.94
C ASP A 21 2.41 -7.05 4.35
N ASN A 22 3.10 -7.85 3.53
CA ASN A 22 3.28 -9.30 3.75
C ASN A 22 4.15 -9.64 4.97
N LEU A 23 4.74 -8.63 5.63
CA LEU A 23 5.59 -8.76 6.80
C LEU A 23 4.90 -8.20 8.06
N ASP A 24 3.58 -7.99 8.01
CA ASP A 24 2.76 -7.38 9.06
C ASP A 24 3.18 -5.95 9.45
N ARG A 25 3.86 -5.24 8.55
CA ARG A 25 4.27 -3.84 8.77
C ARG A 25 3.23 -2.90 8.19
N THR A 26 3.05 -1.75 8.84
CA THR A 26 2.03 -0.77 8.48
C THR A 26 2.61 0.48 7.83
N ALA A 27 1.83 1.07 6.92
CA ALA A 27 2.05 2.39 6.35
C ALA A 27 0.72 3.15 6.30
N ASN A 28 0.70 4.41 6.72
CA ASN A 28 -0.50 5.24 6.68
C ASN A 28 -0.58 5.99 5.36
N ILE A 29 -1.78 6.06 4.78
CA ILE A 29 -2.08 6.97 3.67
C ILE A 29 -2.22 8.38 4.25
N ILE A 30 -1.27 9.25 3.92
CA ILE A 30 -1.21 10.64 4.41
C ILE A 30 -1.80 11.65 3.42
N VAL A 31 -1.87 11.30 2.14
CA VAL A 31 -2.58 12.09 1.12
C VAL A 31 -3.31 11.13 0.18
N PRO A 32 -4.65 11.04 0.25
CA PRO A 32 -5.42 10.20 -0.65
C PRO A 32 -5.78 10.92 -1.97
N ASP A 33 -6.14 10.13 -2.98
CA ASP A 33 -6.89 10.55 -4.17
C ASP A 33 -6.23 11.62 -5.06
N VAL A 34 -4.90 11.59 -5.18
CA VAL A 34 -4.19 12.46 -6.12
C VAL A 34 -4.37 11.91 -7.54
N GLY A 35 -5.07 12.66 -8.40
CA GLY A 35 -5.33 12.25 -9.78
C GLY A 35 -4.06 12.16 -10.64
N ALA A 36 -3.97 11.11 -11.45
CA ALA A 36 -2.95 10.92 -12.47
C ALA A 36 -3.61 10.60 -13.83
N ALA A 37 -2.87 10.75 -14.94
CA ALA A 37 -3.42 10.57 -16.30
C ALA A 37 -4.04 9.18 -16.55
N ASN A 38 -3.63 8.17 -15.79
CA ASN A 38 -4.01 6.77 -15.96
C ASN A 38 -4.40 6.09 -14.63
N GLY A 39 -4.68 6.85 -13.57
CA GLY A 39 -4.99 6.27 -12.28
C GLY A 39 -4.99 7.28 -11.15
N ILE A 40 -4.75 6.79 -9.93
CA ILE A 40 -4.75 7.55 -8.69
C ILE A 40 -3.47 7.24 -7.92
N ILE A 41 -2.92 8.25 -7.24
CA ILE A 41 -1.79 8.14 -6.32
C ILE A 41 -2.28 8.37 -4.89
N HIS A 42 -1.86 7.50 -3.98
CA HIS A 42 -1.97 7.69 -2.53
C HIS A 42 -0.56 7.82 -1.96
N VAL A 43 -0.29 8.91 -1.23
CA VAL A 43 1.01 9.12 -0.56
C VAL A 43 1.00 8.37 0.77
N ILE A 44 2.07 7.64 1.05
CA ILE A 44 2.26 6.86 2.27
C ILE A 44 3.50 7.30 3.06
N ASP A 45 3.49 7.12 4.38
CA ASP A 45 4.56 7.54 5.30
C ASP A 45 5.67 6.49 5.53
N ALA A 46 5.46 5.25 5.06
CA ALA A 46 6.41 4.17 5.21
C ALA A 46 6.51 3.30 3.94
N VAL A 47 7.67 2.65 3.77
CA VAL A 47 7.92 1.78 2.61
C VAL A 47 7.30 0.40 2.84
N VAL A 48 6.41 0.01 1.93
CA VAL A 48 5.87 -1.35 1.81
C VAL A 48 6.92 -2.28 1.20
N LEU A 49 7.12 -3.48 1.77
CA LEU A 49 8.05 -4.47 1.25
C LEU A 49 7.33 -5.80 0.97
N PRO A 50 7.65 -6.47 -0.15
CA PRO A 50 7.08 -7.78 -0.45
C PRO A 50 7.69 -8.92 0.39
N TYR A 51 8.95 -8.77 0.83
CA TYR A 51 9.70 -9.73 1.64
C TYR A 51 10.80 -9.02 2.45
N LEU A 52 11.37 -9.71 3.43
CA LEU A 52 12.45 -9.15 4.28
C LEU A 52 13.69 -8.82 3.43
N PRO A 53 14.27 -7.61 3.55
CA PRO A 53 15.54 -7.31 2.92
C PRO A 53 16.65 -8.23 3.44
N SER A 54 17.56 -8.64 2.55
CA SER A 54 18.81 -9.34 2.90
C SER A 54 19.87 -8.40 3.43
#